data_AF-A0A0M2DVT2-F1
#
_entry.id   AF-A0A0M2DVT2-F1
#
_cell.length_a   1.000
_cell.length_b   1.000
_cell.length_c   1.000
_cell.angle_alpha   90.00
_cell.angle_beta   90.00
_cell.angle_gamma   90.00
#
_symmetry.space_group_name_H-M   'P 1'
#
loop_
_entity.id
_entity.type
_entity.pdbx_description
1 polymer ?
#
loop_
_entity_poly.entity_id
_entity_poly.type
_entity_poly.pdbx_seq_one_letter_code
_entity_poly.pdbx_strand_id
1 'polypeptide(L)'
;MSLTFVNHNGDPITDSRMAAMRAQGMELERLRRLAAKADAVSVHKGWRVSGIKPGMLDEAKQAHERLCQMAQKAGGKPPEPFDEGAWLRTAKRTAVRSKPYPFKKPLSFARSWLSRRAGLMCSSKKSRRLSLE
;
A
#
# COMPACT_ATOMS: atom_id res chain seq x y z
N MET A 1 20.71 -50.63 -13.69
CA MET A 1 19.37 -50.04 -13.92
C MET A 1 19.45 -48.54 -13.64
N SER A 2 19.41 -47.68 -14.65
CA SER A 2 19.37 -46.22 -14.48
C SER A 2 17.93 -45.73 -14.40
N LEU A 3 17.58 -44.98 -13.37
CA LEU A 3 16.25 -44.40 -13.20
C LEU A 3 16.13 -43.12 -14.05
N THR A 4 15.13 -43.05 -14.94
CA THR A 4 14.80 -41.86 -15.72
C THR A 4 13.53 -41.22 -15.17
N PHE A 5 13.58 -39.94 -14.85
CA PHE A 5 12.43 -39.18 -14.38
C PHE A 5 11.71 -38.56 -15.58
N VAL A 6 10.39 -38.69 -15.63
CA VAL A 6 9.55 -38.15 -16.72
C VAL A 6 8.45 -37.25 -16.13
N ASN A 7 7.96 -36.28 -16.93
CA ASN A 7 6.83 -35.44 -16.55
C ASN A 7 5.48 -36.17 -16.77
N HIS A 8 4.37 -35.50 -16.45
CA HIS A 8 3.00 -36.02 -16.67
C HIS A 8 2.63 -36.22 -18.15
N ASN A 9 3.41 -35.66 -19.08
CA ASN A 9 3.27 -35.84 -20.52
C ASN A 9 4.22 -36.92 -21.09
N GLY A 10 5.04 -37.55 -20.25
CA GLY A 10 6.03 -38.55 -20.63
C GLY A 10 7.39 -38.00 -21.08
N ASP A 11 7.62 -36.69 -21.04
CA ASP A 11 8.89 -36.10 -21.44
C ASP A 11 9.98 -36.32 -20.37
N PRO A 12 11.21 -36.69 -20.75
CA PRO A 12 12.31 -36.88 -19.81
C PRO A 12 12.70 -35.56 -19.14
N ILE A 13 12.80 -35.58 -17.81
CA ILE A 13 13.27 -34.48 -16.99
C ILE A 13 14.74 -34.76 -16.65
N THR A 14 15.62 -33.86 -17.07
CA THR A 14 17.03 -33.91 -16.72
C THR A 14 17.26 -33.49 -15.27
N ASP A 15 18.34 -33.99 -14.66
CA ASP A 15 18.71 -33.62 -13.28
C ASP A 15 18.95 -32.12 -13.10
N SER A 16 19.47 -31.44 -14.13
CA SER A 16 19.64 -29.99 -14.18
C SER A 16 18.31 -29.24 -14.07
N ARG A 17 17.26 -29.75 -14.75
CA ARG A 17 15.91 -29.18 -14.70
C ARG A 17 15.28 -29.40 -13.33
N MET A 18 15.48 -30.57 -12.72
CA MET A 18 15.04 -30.85 -11.35
C MET A 18 15.73 -29.96 -10.31
N ALA A 19 17.03 -29.69 -10.45
CA ALA A 19 17.76 -28.76 -9.60
C ALA A 19 17.24 -27.32 -9.74
N ALA A 20 16.97 -26.88 -10.98
CA ALA A 20 16.40 -25.56 -11.24
C ALA A 20 15.00 -25.40 -10.62
N MET A 21 14.13 -26.42 -10.72
CA MET A 21 12.81 -26.40 -10.10
C MET A 21 12.87 -26.30 -8.57
N ARG A 22 13.81 -27.02 -7.94
CA ARG A 22 14.06 -26.91 -6.49
C ARG A 22 14.52 -25.51 -6.09
N ALA A 23 15.46 -24.93 -6.85
CA ALA A 23 15.94 -23.57 -6.60
C ALA A 23 14.83 -22.52 -6.76
N GLN A 24 13.96 -22.66 -7.77
CA GLN A 24 12.79 -21.80 -7.95
C GLN A 24 11.79 -21.92 -6.79
N GLY A 25 11.53 -23.15 -6.34
CA GLY A 25 10.67 -23.39 -5.17
C GLY A 25 11.21 -22.72 -3.90
N MET A 26 12.52 -22.83 -3.66
CA MET A 26 13.20 -22.18 -2.53
C MET A 26 13.12 -20.65 -2.61
N GLU A 27 13.32 -20.06 -3.79
CA GLU A 27 13.23 -18.61 -3.95
C GLU A 27 11.79 -18.10 -3.77
N LEU A 28 10.79 -18.83 -4.27
CA LEU A 28 9.38 -18.52 -4.01
C LEU A 28 9.04 -18.59 -2.52
N GLU A 29 9.58 -19.57 -1.80
CA GLU A 29 9.40 -19.67 -0.35
C GLU A 29 10.08 -18.50 0.38
N ARG A 30 11.29 -18.12 -0.05
CA ARG A 30 12.01 -16.95 0.47
C ARG A 30 11.19 -15.68 0.29
N LEU A 31 10.64 -15.46 -0.91
CA LEU A 31 9.77 -14.31 -1.22
C LEU A 31 8.50 -14.31 -0.37
N ARG A 32 7.85 -15.47 -0.17
CA ARG A 32 6.68 -15.59 0.74
C ARG A 32 7.03 -15.22 2.17
N ARG A 33 8.17 -15.71 2.69
CA ARG A 33 8.64 -15.37 4.04
C ARG A 33 8.96 -13.88 4.18
N LEU A 34 9.54 -13.25 3.15
CA LEU A 34 9.81 -11.81 3.14
C LEU A 34 8.53 -10.98 3.10
N ALA A 35 7.54 -11.38 2.30
CA ALA A 35 6.22 -10.74 2.27
C ALA A 35 5.51 -10.84 3.64
N ALA A 36 5.59 -12.00 4.31
CA ALA A 36 5.01 -12.19 5.64
C ALA A 36 5.72 -11.35 6.73
N LYS A 37 7.03 -11.09 6.58
CA LYS A 37 7.79 -10.23 7.50
C LYS A 37 7.52 -8.72 7.33
N ALA A 38 6.91 -8.31 6.22
CA ALA A 38 6.63 -6.89 5.95
C ALA A 38 5.51 -6.33 6.85
N ASP A 39 4.64 -7.20 7.39
CA ASP A 39 3.58 -6.83 8.35
C ASP A 39 4.10 -6.80 9.79
N ALA A 40 5.22 -6.09 10.02
CA ALA A 40 5.61 -5.72 11.37
C ALA A 40 4.51 -4.80 11.94
N VAL A 41 3.66 -5.36 12.80
CA VAL A 41 2.51 -4.68 13.42
C VAL A 41 2.98 -3.34 13.99
N SER A 42 2.60 -2.26 13.32
CA SER A 42 2.94 -0.91 13.75
C SER A 42 2.07 -0.52 14.93
N VAL A 43 2.61 -0.73 16.12
CA VAL A 43 1.97 -0.35 17.39
C VAL A 43 2.42 1.06 17.77
N HIS A 44 1.48 1.97 18.03
CA HIS A 44 1.75 3.28 18.63
C HIS A 44 1.14 3.32 20.04
N LYS A 45 1.98 3.46 21.08
CA LYS A 45 1.55 3.53 22.48
C LYS A 45 0.62 2.35 22.87
N GLY A 46 0.92 1.13 22.41
CA GLY A 46 0.09 -0.05 22.66
C GLY A 46 -1.10 -0.23 21.70
N TRP A 47 -1.45 0.77 20.88
CA TRP A 47 -2.55 0.69 19.92
C TRP A 47 -2.09 0.27 18.53
N ARG A 48 -2.83 -0.66 17.90
CA ARG A 48 -2.61 -1.01 16.50
C ARG A 48 -3.11 0.11 15.60
N VAL A 49 -2.20 0.73 14.86
CA VAL A 49 -2.57 1.75 13.86
C VAL A 49 -2.69 1.06 12.51
N SER A 50 -3.94 0.83 12.08
CA SER A 50 -4.25 0.37 10.73
C SER A 50 -5.01 1.44 9.98
N GLY A 51 -4.76 1.56 8.68
CA GLY A 51 -5.34 2.61 7.87
C GLY A 51 -5.40 2.23 6.40
N ILE A 52 -6.07 3.07 5.63
CA ILE A 52 -6.17 2.94 4.17
C ILE A 52 -5.08 3.83 3.57
N LYS A 53 -4.28 3.26 2.67
CA LYS A 53 -3.23 4.01 1.97
C LYS A 53 -3.88 5.15 1.17
N PRO A 54 -3.32 6.38 1.22
CA PRO A 54 -3.82 7.48 0.40
C PRO A 54 -3.78 7.09 -1.08
N GLY A 55 -4.82 7.43 -1.84
CA GLY A 55 -4.98 7.09 -3.26
C GLY A 55 -5.73 5.78 -3.53
N MET A 56 -5.83 4.85 -2.57
CA MET A 56 -6.58 3.59 -2.79
C MET A 56 -8.06 3.81 -3.04
N LEU A 57 -8.66 4.80 -2.37
CA LEU A 57 -10.05 5.18 -2.58
C LEU A 57 -10.26 5.74 -3.99
N ASP A 58 -9.33 6.58 -4.46
CA ASP A 58 -9.39 7.19 -5.79
C ASP A 58 -9.20 6.13 -6.89
N GLU A 59 -8.26 5.19 -6.68
CA GLU A 59 -8.07 4.02 -7.56
C GLU A 59 -9.33 3.16 -7.64
N ALA A 60 -10.01 2.94 -6.51
CA ALA A 60 -11.26 2.17 -6.47
C ALA A 60 -12.40 2.88 -7.22
N LYS A 61 -12.53 4.21 -7.06
CA LYS A 61 -13.48 5.02 -7.83
C LYS A 61 -13.21 4.93 -9.33
N GLN A 62 -11.95 5.09 -9.74
CA GLN A 62 -11.57 4.96 -11.14
C GLN A 62 -11.82 3.55 -11.71
N ALA A 63 -11.54 2.51 -10.93
CA ALA A 63 -11.82 1.13 -11.34
C ALA A 63 -13.32 0.90 -11.54
N HIS A 64 -14.15 1.47 -10.67
CA HIS A 64 -15.60 1.44 -10.78
C HIS A 64 -16.09 2.20 -12.02
N GLU A 65 -15.56 3.40 -12.28
CA GLU A 65 -15.88 4.17 -13.49
C GLU A 65 -15.54 3.38 -14.77
N ARG A 66 -14.38 2.72 -14.80
CA ARG A 66 -13.99 1.85 -15.94
C ARG A 66 -14.98 0.69 -16.13
N LEU A 67 -15.43 0.06 -15.03
CA LEU A 67 -16.45 -0.99 -15.08
C LEU A 67 -17.77 -0.46 -15.65
N CYS A 68 -18.21 0.72 -15.23
CA CYS A 68 -19.41 1.35 -15.76
C CYS A 68 -19.30 1.64 -17.26
N GLN A 69 -18.15 2.16 -17.71
CA GLN A 69 -17.89 2.39 -19.15
C GLN A 69 -17.91 1.08 -19.96
N MET A 70 -17.34 0.00 -19.42
CA MET A 70 -17.36 -1.32 -20.06
C MET A 70 -18.77 -1.89 -20.14
N ALA A 71 -19.56 -1.78 -19.06
CA ALA A 71 -20.93 -2.27 -19.01
C ALA A 71 -21.84 -1.51 -20.00
N GLN A 72 -21.66 -0.19 -20.12
CA GLN A 72 -22.35 0.63 -21.13
C GLN A 72 -22.00 0.19 -22.56
N LYS A 73 -20.72 -0.04 -22.85
CA LYS A 73 -20.28 -0.54 -24.16
C LYS A 73 -20.83 -1.92 -24.48
N ALA A 74 -21.00 -2.77 -23.47
CA ALA A 74 -21.57 -4.11 -23.62
C ALA A 74 -23.12 -4.11 -23.72
N GLY A 75 -23.78 -2.94 -23.64
CA GLY A 75 -25.24 -2.82 -23.67
C GLY A 75 -25.95 -3.43 -22.44
N GLY A 76 -25.20 -3.69 -21.37
CA GLY A 76 -25.71 -4.25 -20.13
C GLY A 76 -26.31 -3.19 -19.21
N LYS A 77 -27.01 -3.63 -18.16
CA LYS A 77 -27.45 -2.73 -17.09
C LYS A 77 -26.22 -2.10 -16.41
N PRO A 78 -26.21 -0.78 -16.16
CA PRO A 78 -25.10 -0.15 -15.46
C PRO A 78 -24.95 -0.74 -14.05
N PRO A 79 -23.72 -0.94 -13.55
CA PRO A 79 -23.45 -1.33 -12.17
C PRO A 79 -24.07 -0.33 -11.18
N GLU A 80 -24.39 -0.80 -9.97
CA GLU A 80 -24.81 0.07 -8.87
C GLU A 80 -23.76 1.14 -8.58
N PRO A 81 -24.16 2.35 -8.15
CA PRO A 81 -23.23 3.43 -7.88
C PRO A 81 -22.21 3.07 -6.78
N PHE A 82 -21.00 3.59 -6.91
CA PHE A 82 -19.93 3.35 -5.94
C PHE A 82 -20.28 3.89 -4.55
N ASP A 83 -20.58 2.98 -3.61
CA ASP A 83 -20.76 3.33 -2.20
C ASP A 83 -19.40 3.41 -1.48
N GLU A 84 -18.93 4.65 -1.28
CA GLU A 84 -17.70 4.93 -0.55
C GLU A 84 -17.74 4.39 0.89
N GLY A 85 -18.90 4.45 1.55
CA GLY A 85 -19.07 4.00 2.93
C GLY A 85 -18.94 2.49 3.06
N ALA A 86 -19.60 1.74 2.17
CA ALA A 86 -19.44 0.29 2.10
C ALA A 86 -18.00 -0.11 1.74
N TRP A 87 -17.36 0.63 0.81
CA TRP A 87 -15.99 0.37 0.43
C TRP A 87 -15.01 0.56 1.61
N LEU A 88 -15.14 1.65 2.38
CA LEU A 88 -14.27 1.93 3.54
C LEU A 88 -14.39 0.88 4.66
N ARG A 89 -15.54 0.21 4.78
CA ARG A 89 -15.75 -0.89 5.74
C ARG A 89 -15.03 -2.16 5.32
N THR A 90 -15.03 -2.48 4.03
CA THR A 90 -14.49 -3.73 3.47
C THR A 90 -13.04 -3.60 3.00
N ALA A 91 -12.55 -2.38 2.76
CA ALA A 91 -11.21 -2.13 2.27
C ALA A 91 -10.14 -2.73 3.19
N LYS A 92 -9.17 -3.44 2.58
CA LYS A 92 -8.04 -4.03 3.30
C LYS A 92 -7.21 -2.92 3.93
N ARG A 93 -7.21 -2.88 5.26
CA ARG A 93 -6.40 -1.94 6.04
C ARG A 93 -4.99 -2.47 6.13
N THR A 94 -4.02 -1.63 5.79
CA THR A 94 -2.60 -1.94 5.96
C THR A 94 -2.11 -1.35 7.27
N ALA A 95 -1.09 -2.00 7.86
CA ALA A 95 -0.42 -1.46 9.05
C ALA A 95 0.23 -0.12 8.67
N VAL A 96 -0.23 0.98 9.27
CA VAL A 96 0.34 2.30 9.01
C VAL A 96 1.57 2.44 9.89
N ARG A 97 2.74 2.26 9.27
CA ARG A 97 4.03 2.52 9.93
C ARG A 97 3.98 3.91 10.57
N SER A 98 4.27 3.99 11.86
CA SER A 98 4.29 5.23 12.66
C SER A 98 5.29 6.28 12.18
N LYS A 99 6.15 5.95 11.19
CA LYS A 99 7.04 6.90 10.56
C LYS A 99 6.18 7.80 9.67
N PRO A 100 6.12 9.12 9.93
CA PRO A 100 5.34 10.02 9.09
C PRO A 100 5.79 9.85 7.64
N TYR A 101 4.83 9.61 6.74
CA TYR A 101 5.10 9.63 5.31
C TYR A 101 5.88 10.92 5.00
N PRO A 102 7.02 10.86 4.31
CA PRO A 102 7.69 12.07 3.88
C PRO A 102 6.72 12.81 2.96
N PHE A 103 6.03 13.81 3.51
CA PHE A 103 5.21 14.73 2.75
C PHE A 103 6.16 15.40 1.75
N LYS A 104 5.97 15.12 0.45
CA LYS A 104 6.73 15.78 -0.63
C LYS A 104 6.44 17.29 -0.73
N LYS A 105 5.49 17.81 0.06
CA LYS A 105 5.18 19.24 0.16
C LYS A 105 5.66 19.75 1.52
N PRO A 106 6.46 20.83 1.56
CA PRO A 106 7.00 21.34 2.80
C PRO A 106 5.88 21.78 3.77
N LEU A 107 6.07 21.49 5.05
CA LEU A 107 5.23 21.88 6.19
C LEU A 107 4.86 23.37 6.24
N SER A 108 5.51 24.22 5.44
CA SER A 108 5.19 25.64 5.30
C SER A 108 3.78 25.88 4.74
N PHE A 109 3.30 25.05 3.82
CA PHE A 109 1.98 25.23 3.20
C PHE A 109 0.84 24.89 4.18
N ALA A 110 1.00 23.82 4.96
CA ALA A 110 0.03 23.41 5.96
C ALA A 110 -0.12 24.47 7.07
N ARG A 111 0.99 25.04 7.54
CA ARG A 111 0.98 26.06 8.59
C ARG A 111 0.32 27.37 8.14
N SER A 112 0.59 27.81 6.90
CA SER A 112 -0.07 28.97 6.28
C SER A 112 -1.58 28.78 6.13
N TRP A 113 -1.99 27.58 5.69
CA TRP A 113 -3.40 27.25 5.47
C TRP A 113 -4.18 27.12 6.80
N LEU A 114 -3.57 26.52 7.83
CA LEU A 114 -4.13 26.45 9.19
C LEU A 114 -4.24 27.84 9.85
N SER A 115 -3.24 28.72 9.70
CA SER A 115 -3.29 30.08 10.27
C SER A 115 -4.37 30.96 9.61
N ARG A 116 -4.57 30.85 8.29
CA ARG A 116 -5.62 31.63 7.59
C ARG A 116 -7.04 31.17 7.93
N ARG A 117 -7.23 29.88 8.23
CA ARG A 117 -8.54 29.30 8.53
C ARG A 117 -8.95 29.40 10.01
N ALA A 118 -7.97 29.51 10.91
CA ALA A 118 -8.21 29.55 12.36
C ALA A 118 -8.18 30.96 12.98
N GLY A 119 -7.96 32.02 12.20
CA GLY A 119 -7.88 33.39 12.74
C GLY A 119 -6.75 33.62 13.77
N LEU A 120 -5.80 32.69 13.88
CA LEU A 120 -4.70 32.75 14.84
C LEU A 120 -3.51 33.45 14.19
N MET A 121 -3.35 34.74 14.48
CA MET A 121 -2.11 35.47 14.24
C MET A 121 -1.01 34.88 15.13
N CYS A 122 -0.07 34.13 14.55
CA CYS A 122 1.13 33.72 15.26
C CYS A 122 2.12 34.89 15.31
N SER A 123 2.11 35.65 16.42
CA SER A 123 3.15 36.63 16.70
C SER A 123 4.47 35.92 16.98
N SER A 124 5.45 36.09 16.09
CA SER A 124 6.83 35.67 16.30
C SER A 124 7.49 36.61 17.33
N LYS A 125 7.53 36.22 18.61
CA LYS A 125 8.49 36.83 19.56
C LYS A 125 9.88 36.27 19.24
N LYS A 126 10.64 37.05 18.47
CA LYS A 126 12.07 36.85 18.24
C LYS A 126 12.78 37.05 19.58
N SER A 127 13.19 35.96 20.23
CA SER A 127 14.03 36.05 21.43
C SER A 127 15.40 36.60 21.01
N ARG A 128 15.65 37.88 21.30
CA ARG A 128 17.00 38.47 21.25
C ARG A 128 17.78 37.84 22.40
N ARG A 129 18.73 36.97 22.05
CA ARG A 129 19.86 36.61 22.93
C ARG A 129 20.64 37.90 23.19
N LEU A 130 20.59 38.39 24.43
CA LEU A 130 21.50 39.43 24.90
C LEU A 130 22.87 38.78 25.09
N SER A 131 23.85 39.26 24.33
CA SER A 131 25.28 39.08 24.62
C SER A 131 25.64 39.98 25.80
N LEU A 132 26.32 39.43 26.80
CA LEU A 132 27.10 40.14 27.81
C LEU A 132 28.31 39.25 28.12
N GLU A 133 29.43 39.56 27.47
CA GLU A 133 30.78 39.51 28.05
C GLU A 133 31.32 40.94 27.96
#